data_AF-A0A379X3E2-F1
#
_entry.id   AF-A0A379X3E2-F1
#
_cell.length_a   1.000
_cell.length_b   1.000
_cell.length_c   1.000
_cell.angle_alpha   90.00
_cell.angle_beta   90.00
_cell.angle_gamma   90.00
#
_symmetry.space_group_name_H-M   'P 1'
#
loop_
_entity.id
_entity.type
_entity.pdbx_description
1 polymer ?
#
loop_
_entity_poly.entity_id
_entity_poly.type
_entity_poly.pdbx_seq_one_letter_code
_entity_poly.pdbx_strand_id
1 'polypeptide(L)'
;MASACSWRKSQPLRFTPQGEVLLQLANQVLPQISRALQACNEPQQTRLRIAIECHSCIQWLTPALENFRASWPQVEMDFTSGGHF
;
A
#
# COMPACT_ATOMS: atom_id res chain seq x y z
N MET A 1 18.21 45.38 36.99
CA MET A 1 17.58 44.84 35.76
C MET A 1 18.17 43.47 35.48
N ALA A 2 17.43 42.40 35.81
CA ALA A 2 17.48 41.07 35.17
C ALA A 2 16.43 40.21 35.87
N SER A 3 15.18 40.36 35.45
CA SER A 3 14.05 39.59 35.94
C SER A 3 14.25 38.11 35.64
N ALA A 4 14.07 37.28 36.67
CA ALA A 4 14.10 35.83 36.59
C ALA A 4 13.07 35.31 35.57
N CYS A 5 13.54 34.61 34.53
CA CYS A 5 12.67 33.81 33.69
C CYS A 5 12.58 32.41 34.32
N SER A 6 11.65 32.23 35.25
CA SER A 6 11.39 30.91 35.82
C SER A 6 10.83 30.01 34.72
N TRP A 7 11.67 29.07 34.29
CA TRP A 7 11.33 27.92 33.46
C TRP A 7 9.93 27.39 33.79
N ARG A 8 9.04 27.44 32.80
CA ARG A 8 7.68 26.93 32.88
C ARG A 8 7.77 25.44 33.18
N LYS A 9 7.40 25.01 34.38
CA LYS A 9 7.21 23.59 34.71
C LYS A 9 6.06 23.06 33.85
N SER A 10 6.36 22.59 32.64
CA SER A 10 5.47 21.69 31.92
C SER A 10 5.41 20.41 32.75
N GLN A 11 4.40 20.33 33.60
CA GLN A 11 4.11 19.10 34.35
C GLN A 11 3.92 18.01 33.28
N PRO A 12 4.75 16.95 33.27
CA PRO A 12 4.62 15.92 32.25
C PRO A 12 3.23 15.31 32.37
N LEU A 13 2.48 15.29 31.26
CA LEU A 13 1.20 14.62 31.17
C LEU A 13 1.41 13.16 31.62
N ARG A 14 0.82 12.81 32.76
CA ARG A 14 0.80 11.44 33.27
C ARG A 14 -0.56 10.85 33.01
N PHE A 15 -0.57 9.62 32.54
CA PHE A 15 -1.82 8.88 32.42
C PHE A 15 -2.33 8.52 33.81
N THR A 16 -3.65 8.40 33.93
CA THR A 16 -4.25 7.73 35.09
C THR A 16 -3.86 6.25 35.08
N PRO A 17 -3.94 5.53 36.20
CA PRO A 17 -3.68 4.09 36.21
C PRO A 17 -4.51 3.31 35.18
N GLN A 18 -5.77 3.70 34.97
CA GLN A 18 -6.64 3.14 33.94
C GLN A 18 -6.15 3.51 32.52
N GLY A 19 -5.64 4.72 32.35
CA GLY A 19 -5.03 5.18 31.10
C GLY A 19 -3.75 4.41 30.77
N GLU A 20 -2.93 4.04 31.75
CA GLU A 20 -1.75 3.21 31.53
C GLU A 20 -2.12 1.81 31.05
N VAL A 21 -3.14 1.19 31.63
CA VAL A 21 -3.66 -0.12 31.18
C VAL A 21 -4.17 -0.05 29.73
N LEU A 22 -4.96 0.99 29.41
CA LEU A 22 -5.43 1.20 28.04
C LEU A 22 -4.30 1.49 27.06
N LEU A 23 -3.29 2.25 27.48
CA LEU A 23 -2.11 2.55 26.67
C LEU A 23 -1.29 1.28 26.39
N GLN A 24 -1.10 0.43 27.41
CA GLN A 24 -0.44 -0.86 27.24
C GLN A 24 -1.20 -1.75 26.25
N LEU A 25 -2.53 -1.81 26.35
CA LEU A 25 -3.36 -2.57 25.42
C LEU A 25 -3.25 -2.00 23.99
N ALA A 26 -3.33 -0.68 23.82
CA ALA A 26 -3.21 -0.03 22.53
C ALA A 26 -1.86 -0.31 21.88
N ASN A 27 -0.77 -0.25 22.65
CA ASN A 27 0.58 -0.57 22.17
C ASN A 27 0.73 -2.03 21.70
N GLN A 28 -0.12 -2.95 22.17
CA GLN A 28 -0.14 -4.34 21.71
C GLN A 28 -1.02 -4.53 20.47
N VAL A 29 -2.20 -3.90 20.44
CA VAL A 29 -3.21 -4.13 19.39
C VAL A 29 -2.91 -3.34 18.12
N LEU A 30 -2.47 -2.09 18.21
CA LEU A 30 -2.25 -1.23 17.04
C LEU A 30 -1.18 -1.80 16.08
N PRO A 31 -0.03 -2.34 16.54
CA PRO A 31 0.93 -2.97 15.64
C PRO A 31 0.39 -4.24 14.98
N GLN A 32 -0.46 -5.00 15.65
CA GLN A 32 -1.07 -6.20 15.08
C GLN A 32 -2.03 -5.84 13.94
N ILE A 33 -2.86 -4.82 14.13
CA ILE A 33 -3.74 -4.29 13.09
C ILE A 33 -2.91 -3.80 11.89
N SER A 34 -1.84 -3.03 12.15
CA SER A 34 -0.97 -2.54 11.08
C SER A 34 -0.33 -3.66 10.26
N ARG A 35 0.16 -4.73 10.91
CA ARG A 35 0.70 -5.90 10.22
C ARG A 35 -0.35 -6.66 9.42
N ALA A 36 -1.55 -6.83 9.98
CA ALA A 36 -2.66 -7.48 9.27
C ALA A 36 -3.04 -6.70 8.01
N LEU A 37 -3.12 -5.37 8.10
CA LEU A 37 -3.37 -4.50 6.95
C LEU A 37 -2.24 -4.56 5.91
N GLN A 38 -0.99 -4.67 6.33
CA GLN A 38 0.15 -4.84 5.41
C GLN A 38 0.08 -6.19 4.69
N ALA A 39 -0.25 -7.28 5.39
CA ALA A 39 -0.42 -8.60 4.79
C ALA A 39 -1.58 -8.62 3.78
N CYS A 40 -2.71 -7.95 4.09
CA CYS A 40 -3.82 -7.83 3.14
C CYS A 40 -3.50 -6.95 1.92
N ASN A 41 -2.54 -6.03 2.05
CA ASN A 41 -2.09 -5.15 0.97
C ASN A 41 -0.85 -5.72 0.24
N GLU A 42 -0.55 -7.02 0.36
CA GLU A 42 0.39 -7.65 -0.55
C GLU A 42 0.01 -7.26 -1.99
N PRO A 43 0.98 -6.81 -2.80
CA PRO A 43 0.70 -6.31 -4.14
C PRO A 43 -0.02 -7.40 -4.90
N GLN A 44 -1.34 -7.21 -5.04
CA GLN A 44 -2.19 -8.19 -5.68
C GLN A 44 -1.69 -8.27 -7.10
N GLN A 45 -1.06 -9.40 -7.43
CA GLN A 45 -0.52 -9.68 -8.76
C GLN A 45 -1.69 -9.53 -9.73
N THR A 46 -1.77 -8.34 -10.33
CA THR A 46 -2.96 -7.93 -11.04
C THR A 46 -2.82 -8.55 -12.41
N ARG A 47 -3.72 -9.47 -12.75
CA ARG A 47 -3.64 -10.21 -14.00
C ARG A 47 -4.47 -9.51 -15.06
N LEU A 48 -3.82 -8.99 -16.10
CA LEU A 48 -4.48 -8.39 -17.25
C LEU A 48 -4.65 -9.47 -18.34
N ARG A 49 -5.90 -9.84 -18.64
CA ARG A 49 -6.24 -10.78 -19.71
C ARG A 49 -6.73 -10.00 -20.93
N ILE A 50 -6.09 -10.21 -22.08
CA ILE A 50 -6.45 -9.55 -23.34
C ILE A 50 -6.77 -10.62 -24.38
N ALA A 51 -7.95 -10.54 -24.99
CA ALA A 51 -8.35 -11.36 -26.13
C ALA A 51 -8.42 -10.49 -27.39
N ILE A 52 -7.75 -10.93 -28.46
CA ILE A 52 -7.69 -10.22 -29.75
C ILE A 52 -7.81 -11.24 -30.86
N GLU A 53 -8.66 -10.94 -31.84
CA GLU A 53 -9.02 -11.84 -32.94
C GLU A 53 -8.41 -11.44 -34.30
N CYS A 54 -7.56 -10.41 -34.34
CA CYS A 54 -6.95 -9.92 -35.57
C CYS A 54 -5.42 -9.77 -35.42
N HIS A 55 -4.68 -10.30 -36.40
CA HIS A 55 -3.21 -10.22 -36.45
C HIS A 55 -2.71 -8.77 -36.55
N SER A 56 -3.38 -7.92 -37.32
CA SER A 56 -3.02 -6.50 -37.47
C SER A 56 -3.20 -5.72 -36.17
N CYS A 57 -4.24 -6.06 -35.38
CA CYS A 57 -4.50 -5.43 -34.09
C CYS A 57 -3.39 -5.69 -33.06
N ILE A 58 -2.73 -6.84 -33.12
CA ILE A 58 -1.59 -7.16 -32.25
C ILE A 58 -0.40 -6.25 -32.58
N GLN A 59 -0.08 -6.04 -33.85
CA GLN A 59 1.08 -5.23 -34.24
C GLN A 59 1.00 -3.78 -33.74
N TRP A 60 -0.20 -3.21 -33.67
CA TRP A 60 -0.41 -1.86 -33.14
C TRP A 60 -0.46 -1.82 -31.62
N LEU A 61 -0.88 -2.91 -30.98
CA LEU A 61 -1.04 -2.99 -29.53
C LEU A 61 0.28 -3.29 -28.79
N THR A 62 1.19 -4.06 -29.40
CA THR A 62 2.49 -4.42 -28.83
C THR A 62 3.26 -3.22 -28.25
N PRO A 63 3.48 -2.10 -28.96
CA PRO A 63 4.22 -0.96 -28.41
C PRO A 63 3.51 -0.29 -27.23
N ALA A 64 2.18 -0.28 -27.20
CA ALA A 64 1.41 0.24 -26.07
C ALA A 64 1.54 -0.68 -24.84
N LEU A 65 1.54 -2.00 -25.05
CA LEU A 65 1.74 -3.00 -24.00
C LEU A 65 3.15 -2.97 -23.43
N GLU A 66 4.18 -2.74 -24.25
CA GLU A 66 5.55 -2.57 -23.79
C GLU A 66 5.70 -1.38 -22.84
N ASN A 67 5.12 -0.23 -23.21
CA ASN A 67 5.09 0.96 -22.35
C ASN A 67 4.31 0.73 -21.04
N PHE A 68 3.19 0.00 -21.13
CA PHE A 68 2.40 -0.38 -19.98
C PHE A 68 3.18 -1.33 -19.04
N ARG A 69 3.89 -2.31 -19.59
CA ARG A 69 4.72 -3.27 -18.86
C ARG A 69 5.90 -2.61 -18.14
N ALA A 70 6.52 -1.60 -18.77
CA ALA A 70 7.58 -0.81 -18.16
C ALA A 70 7.08 0.02 -16.97
N SER A 71 5.85 0.52 -17.04
CA SER A 71 5.23 1.33 -15.99
C SER A 71 4.64 0.49 -14.85
N TRP A 72 4.27 -0.76 -15.12
CA TRP A 72 3.56 -1.66 -14.19
C TRP A 72 4.14 -3.08 -14.22
N PRO A 73 5.39 -3.29 -13.78
CA PRO A 73 6.07 -4.60 -13.84
C PRO A 73 5.40 -5.70 -12.99
N GLN A 74 4.57 -5.32 -12.01
CA GLN A 74 3.84 -6.22 -11.13
C GLN A 74 2.57 -6.84 -11.75
N VAL A 75 2.19 -6.44 -12.97
CA VAL A 75 1.00 -6.92 -13.66
C VAL A 75 1.36 -8.11 -14.55
N GLU A 76 0.83 -9.29 -14.26
CA GLU A 76 0.93 -10.44 -15.16
C GLU A 76 0.02 -10.23 -16.36
N MET A 77 0.58 -10.30 -17.58
CA MET A 77 -0.20 -10.16 -18.82
C MET A 77 -0.24 -11.50 -19.56
N ASP A 78 -1.45 -11.96 -19.86
CA ASP A 78 -1.69 -13.12 -20.71
C ASP A 78 -2.45 -12.74 -21.97
N PHE A 79 -1.97 -13.30 -23.09
CA PHE A 79 -2.61 -13.19 -24.39
C PHE A 79 -3.27 -14.52 -24.72
N THR A 80 -4.60 -14.52 -24.82
CA THR A 80 -5.33 -15.64 -25.41
C THR A 80 -5.67 -15.26 -26.84
N SER A 81 -4.93 -15.80 -27.81
CA SER A 81 -5.39 -15.81 -29.20
C SER A 81 -6.60 -16.73 -29.26
N GLY A 82 -7.77 -16.15 -29.52
CA GLY A 82 -8.96 -16.94 -29.85
C GLY A 82 -8.63 -17.82 -31.05
N GLY A 83 -8.87 -19.13 -30.92
CA GLY A 83 -8.48 -20.12 -31.91
C GLY A 83 -9.00 -19.79 -33.30
N HIS A 84 -8.22 -20.26 -34.30
CA HIS A 84 -8.56 -20.35 -35.71
C HIS A 84 -10.07 -20.33 -36.02
N PHE A 85 -10.47 -19.40 -36.87
CA PHE A 85 -11.49 -19.62 -37.89
C PHE A 85 -10.91 -19.24 -39.24
#